data_AF-A0A817S1E1-F1
#
_entry.id   AF-A0A817S1E1-F1
#
_cell.length_a   1.000
_cell.length_b   1.000
_cell.length_c   1.000
_cell.angle_alpha   90.00
_cell.angle_beta   90.00
_cell.angle_gamma   90.00
#
_symmetry.space_group_name_H-M   'P 1'
#
loop_
_entity.id
_entity.type
_entity.pdbx_description
1 polymer ?
#
loop_
_entity_poly.entity_id
_entity_poly.type
_entity_poly.pdbx_seq_one_letter_code
_entity_poly.pdbx_strand_id
1 'polypeptide(L)' 'MQIDVRDAEGIGNICADTPTGNKAKTIVIGSHSDGVLDGSGINDN' A
#
# COMPACT_ATOMS: atom_id res chain seq x y z
N MET A 1 7.13 -5.73 10.50
CA MET A 1 6.84 -4.74 9.45
C MET A 1 7.50 -3.45 9.85
N GLN A 2 8.59 -3.08 9.19
CA GLN A 2 9.31 -1.85 9.45
C GLN A 2 8.92 -0.87 8.34
N ILE A 3 8.18 0.17 8.69
CA ILE A 3 7.78 1.23 7.74
C ILE A 3 8.85 2.32 7.85
N ASP A 4 9.54 2.60 6.75
CA ASP A 4 10.52 3.68 6.67
C ASP A 4 9.80 4.96 6.21
N VAL A 5 9.65 5.92 7.12
CA VAL A 5 8.74 7.09 6.99
C VAL A 5 9.52 8.37 6.62
N ARG A 6 10.65 8.26 5.91
CA ARG A 6 11.61 9.37 5.82
C ARG A 6 11.41 10.38 4.70
N ASP A 7 10.48 10.16 3.78
CA ASP A 7 10.24 11.09 2.66
C ASP A 7 8.77 11.56 2.61
N ALA A 8 8.55 12.83 2.95
CA ALA A 8 7.39 13.70 2.68
C ALA A 8 6.03 13.41 3.37
N GLU A 9 5.61 14.34 4.24
CA GLU A 9 4.22 14.57 4.67
C GLU A 9 3.36 13.35 5.07
N GLY A 10 3.93 12.32 5.70
CA GLY A 10 3.13 11.22 6.27
C GLY A 10 2.35 10.38 5.25
N ILE A 11 2.66 10.50 3.96
CA ILE A 11 2.12 9.66 2.89
C ILE A 11 3.10 8.51 2.68
N GLY A 12 2.61 7.27 2.66
CA GLY A 12 3.46 6.10 2.52
C GLY A 12 2.71 4.89 2.01
N ASN A 13 3.45 4.02 1.33
CA ASN A 13 2.92 2.75 0.83
C ASN A 13 2.97 1.69 1.94
N ILE A 14 1.94 0.85 1.98
CA ILE A 14 1.86 -0.31 2.86
C ILE A 14 2.09 -1.56 2.01
N CYS A 15 3.13 -2.33 2.33
CA CYS A 15 3.44 -3.58 1.65
C CYS A 15 3.32 -4.75 2.63
N ALA A 16 2.60 -5.80 2.23
CA ALA A 16 2.45 -7.02 2.99
C ALA A 16 2.71 -8.23 2.08
N ASP A 17 3.74 -9.01 2.42
CA ASP A 17 4.15 -10.17 1.66
C ASP A 17 3.67 -11.46 2.31
N THR A 18 3.22 -12.41 1.48
CA THR A 18 3.08 -13.80 1.93
C THR A 18 4.47 -14.44 1.94
N PRO A 19 4.93 -15.04 3.07
CA PRO A 19 6.33 -15.47 3.21
C PRO A 19 6.69 -16.75 2.44
N THR A 20 5.72 -17.34 1.73
CA THR A 20 5.85 -18.60 0.98
C THR A 20 5.67 -18.38 -0.52
N GLY A 21 6.17 -19.32 -1.34
CA GLY A 21 6.06 -19.27 -2.80
C GLY A 21 7.41 -19.27 -3.52
N ASN A 22 7.36 -19.17 -4.85
CA ASN A 22 8.56 -19.09 -5.67
C ASN A 22 9.07 -17.65 -5.72
N LYS A 23 10.22 -17.37 -5.09
CA LYS A 23 10.84 -16.04 -5.05
C LYS A 23 11.20 -15.44 -6.41
N ALA A 24 11.30 -16.27 -7.46
CA ALA A 24 11.53 -15.82 -8.83
C ALA A 24 10.22 -15.46 -9.59
N LYS A 25 9.06 -15.69 -8.99
CA LYS A 25 7.73 -15.45 -9.59
C LYS A 25 6.79 -14.83 -8.56
N THR A 26 6.87 -13.51 -8.43
CA THR A 26 6.05 -12.72 -7.52
C THR A 26 4.82 -12.17 -8.23
N ILE A 27 3.65 -12.30 -7.62
CA ILE A 27 2.43 -11.60 -8.03
C ILE A 27 2.25 -10.43 -7.08
N VAL A 28 2.03 -9.23 -7.63
CA VAL A 28 1.76 -8.01 -6.86
C VAL A 28 0.29 -7.63 -7.07
N ILE A 29 -0.42 -7.38 -5.98
CA ILE A 29 -1.81 -6.91 -5.97
C ILE A 29 -1.87 -5.72 -5.02
N GLY A 30 -2.60 -4.67 -5.39
CA GLY A 30 -2.78 -3.50 -4.53
C GLY A 30 -3.97 -2.64 -4.93
N SER A 31 -4.31 -1.72 -4.03
CA SER A 31 -5.17 -0.54 -4.23
C SER A 31 -4.40 0.70 -3.80
N HIS A 32 -4.95 1.87 -4.09
CA HIS A 32 -4.49 3.08 -3.40
C HIS A 32 -5.16 3.15 -2.02
N SER A 33 -4.85 4.16 -1.22
CA SER A 33 -5.48 4.36 0.10
C SER A 33 -5.75 5.83 0.40
N ASP A 34 -5.43 6.69 -0.56
CA ASP A 34 -5.76 8.09 -0.53
C ASP A 34 -7.15 8.31 -1.13
N GLY A 35 -7.68 9.51 -0.93
CA GLY A 35 -8.99 9.87 -1.45
C GLY A 35 -9.10 11.37 -1.59
N VAL A 36 -10.15 11.82 -2.26
CA VAL A 36 -10.47 13.24 -2.33
C VAL A 36 -10.88 13.77 -0.95
N LEU A 37 -10.67 15.07 -0.71
CA LEU A 37 -11.03 15.71 0.56
C LEU A 37 -12.54 15.69 0.81
N ASP A 38 -13.34 15.83 -0.25
CA ASP A 38 -14.80 15.85 -0.18
C ASP A 38 -15.38 14.47 -0.41
N GLY A 39 -15.51 13.70 0.67
CA GLY A 39 -16.18 12.41 0.70
C GLY A 39 -15.43 11.38 1.52
N SER A 40 -16.09 10.24 1.76
CA SER A 40 -15.52 9.18 2.61
C SER A 40 -14.71 8.13 1.85
N GLY A 41 -14.52 8.26 0.53
CA GLY A 41 -13.64 7.37 -0.26
C GLY A 41 -14.05 5.90 -0.31
N ILE A 42 -15.32 5.57 -0.09
CA ILE A 42 -15.75 4.19 0.21
C ILE A 42 -15.47 3.16 -0.90
N ASN A 43 -15.53 3.57 -2.18
CA ASN A 43 -15.36 2.66 -3.33
C ASN A 43 -14.26 3.10 -4.30
N ASP A 44 -13.72 4.30 -4.13
CA ASP A 44 -12.62 4.81 -4.94
C ASP A 44 -11.47 5.07 -3.99
N ASN A 45 -10.66 4.02 -3.85
CA ASN A 45 -10.55 3.24 -2.62
C ASN A 45 -9.15 3.24 -2.04
#